data_AF-A0A443SD09-F1
#
_entry.id   AF-A0A443SD09-F1
#
_cell.length_a   1.000
_cell.length_b   1.000
_cell.length_c   1.000
_cell.angle_alpha   90.00
_cell.angle_beta   90.00
_cell.angle_gamma   90.00
#
_symmetry.space_group_name_H-M   'P 1'
#
loop_
_entity.id
_entity.type
_entity.pdbx_description
1 polymer ?
#
loop_
_entity_poly.entity_id
_entity_poly.type
_entity_poly.pdbx_seq_one_letter_code
_entity_poly.pdbx_strand_id
1 'polypeptide(L)'
;MKIIPLGKSKEMTAQELYKSLNEEADLYRKEKKRTSYSGIHKYLYLLKGKQRYPCLMDEKQVVISFPPLTNSNITKISKETKELFLEVTGESVPKCREVMDALLHGMVKIPLQSNETGTNNLSVEPVKIVDVEGKLYVVYPSKIDLNFSDINVLRDGQ
;
A
#
# COMPACT_ATOMS: atom_id res chain seq x y z
N MET A 1 14.95 6.92 -9.92
CA MET A 1 13.78 6.02 -9.98
C MET A 1 12.73 6.62 -10.90
N LYS A 2 12.04 5.78 -11.68
CA LYS A 2 10.93 6.17 -12.56
C LYS A 2 9.71 5.31 -12.26
N ILE A 3 8.52 5.87 -12.40
CA ILE A 3 7.24 5.21 -12.13
C ILE A 3 6.23 5.63 -13.20
N ILE A 4 5.31 4.75 -13.54
CA ILE A 4 4.05 5.10 -14.20
C ILE A 4 3.00 5.23 -13.09
N PRO A 5 2.63 6.45 -12.63
CA PRO A 5 1.70 6.63 -11.52
C PRO A 5 0.31 6.09 -11.83
N LEU A 6 -0.41 5.62 -10.82
CA LEU A 6 -1.79 5.17 -11.00
C LEU A 6 -2.65 6.27 -11.62
N GLY A 7 -3.37 5.94 -12.70
CA GLY A 7 -4.21 6.90 -13.42
C GLY A 7 -3.47 7.81 -14.41
N LYS A 8 -2.12 7.72 -14.49
CA LYS A 8 -1.32 8.38 -15.55
C LYS A 8 -0.84 7.33 -16.55
N SER A 9 -0.67 7.74 -17.81
CA SER A 9 -0.18 6.88 -18.90
C SER A 9 1.31 7.07 -19.22
N LYS A 10 1.91 8.15 -18.71
CA LYS A 10 3.30 8.51 -18.98
C LYS A 10 4.20 8.16 -17.80
N GLU A 11 5.33 7.53 -18.10
CA GLU A 11 6.43 7.34 -17.15
C GLU A 11 7.03 8.69 -16.75
N MET A 12 7.31 8.85 -15.47
CA MET A 12 7.97 10.04 -14.92
C MET A 12 8.86 9.68 -13.73
N THR A 13 9.79 10.55 -13.42
CA THR A 13 10.60 10.45 -12.20
C THR A 13 9.77 10.82 -10.97
N ALA A 14 10.22 10.36 -9.81
CA ALA A 14 9.62 10.72 -8.52
C ALA A 14 9.58 12.23 -8.28
N GLN A 15 10.66 12.93 -8.68
CA GLN A 15 10.78 14.37 -8.53
C GLN A 15 9.83 15.12 -9.45
N GLU A 16 9.67 14.68 -10.70
CA GLU A 16 8.69 15.25 -11.64
C GLU A 16 7.26 15.07 -11.13
N LEU A 17 6.91 13.87 -10.64
CA LEU A 17 5.60 13.62 -10.05
C LEU A 17 5.36 14.49 -8.81
N TYR A 18 6.34 14.57 -7.90
CA TYR A 18 6.22 15.39 -6.70
C TYR A 18 6.02 16.87 -7.06
N LYS A 19 6.78 17.37 -8.04
CA LYS A 19 6.65 18.75 -8.52
C LYS A 19 5.27 18.99 -9.14
N SER A 20 4.80 18.10 -10.02
CA SER A 20 3.50 18.27 -10.67
C SER A 20 2.35 18.27 -9.66
N LEU A 21 2.40 17.40 -8.66
CA LEU A 21 1.37 17.33 -7.61
C LEU A 21 1.37 18.58 -6.71
N ASN A 22 2.54 19.19 -6.45
CA ASN A 22 2.58 20.46 -5.73
C ASN A 22 1.97 21.60 -6.55
N GLU A 23 2.28 21.67 -7.86
CA GLU A 23 1.68 22.65 -8.77
C GLU A 23 0.16 22.49 -8.87
N GLU A 24 -0.33 21.25 -9.02
CA GLU A 24 -1.75 20.91 -9.00
C GLU A 24 -2.42 21.34 -7.68
N ALA A 25 -1.77 21.08 -6.54
CA ALA A 25 -2.26 21.47 -5.22
C ALA A 25 -2.37 22.99 -5.05
N ASP A 26 -1.37 23.74 -5.52
CA ASP A 26 -1.34 25.20 -5.45
C ASP A 26 -2.38 25.85 -6.36
N LEU A 27 -2.57 25.33 -7.57
CA LEU A 27 -3.63 25.76 -8.49
C LEU A 27 -5.01 25.52 -7.86
N TYR A 28 -5.23 24.34 -7.29
CA TYR A 28 -6.50 24.01 -6.63
C TYR A 28 -6.80 24.91 -5.43
N ARG A 29 -5.78 25.26 -4.63
CA ARG A 29 -5.92 26.23 -3.53
C ARG A 29 -6.33 27.61 -4.04
N LYS A 30 -5.70 28.09 -5.10
CA LYS A 30 -6.01 29.41 -5.70
C LYS A 30 -7.43 29.45 -6.23
N GLU A 31 -7.87 28.41 -6.94
CA GLU A 31 -9.19 28.33 -7.54
C GLU A 31 -10.30 28.26 -6.49
N LYS A 32 -10.17 27.36 -5.49
CA LYS A 32 -11.25 27.12 -4.52
C LYS A 32 -11.23 28.05 -3.32
N LYS A 33 -10.23 28.94 -3.19
CA LYS A 33 -10.00 29.81 -2.01
C LYS A 33 -10.00 29.02 -0.68
N ARG A 34 -9.63 27.74 -0.73
CA ARG A 34 -9.59 26.84 0.44
C ARG A 34 -8.17 26.79 1.00
N THR A 35 -8.07 26.65 2.32
CA THR A 35 -6.80 26.44 3.02
C THR A 35 -6.44 24.95 3.13
N SER A 36 -7.39 24.04 2.94
CA SER A 36 -7.21 22.60 3.09
C SER A 36 -6.84 21.89 1.78
N TYR A 37 -5.91 20.94 1.88
CA TYR A 37 -5.55 20.02 0.80
C TYR A 37 -6.50 18.81 0.80
N SER A 38 -6.95 18.40 -0.38
CA SER A 38 -7.80 17.21 -0.57
C SER A 38 -7.06 16.11 -1.33
N GLY A 39 -7.60 14.88 -1.26
CA GLY A 39 -7.07 13.74 -2.01
C GLY A 39 -5.61 13.43 -1.70
N ILE A 40 -4.79 13.28 -2.74
CA ILE A 40 -3.36 12.98 -2.64
C ILE A 40 -2.54 14.18 -2.12
N HIS A 41 -3.00 15.41 -2.34
CA HIS A 41 -2.24 16.63 -2.00
C HIS A 41 -1.99 16.76 -0.50
N LYS A 42 -2.84 16.16 0.34
CA LYS A 42 -2.65 16.17 1.80
C LYS A 42 -1.40 15.40 2.25
N TYR A 43 -0.79 14.58 1.41
CA TYR A 43 0.38 13.78 1.78
C TYR A 43 1.71 14.39 1.31
N LEU A 44 1.68 15.44 0.48
CA LEU A 44 2.88 16.06 -0.08
C LEU A 44 3.83 16.63 0.99
N TYR A 45 3.28 17.05 2.13
CA TYR A 45 4.10 17.59 3.24
C TYR A 45 5.02 16.53 3.85
N LEU A 46 4.65 15.25 3.82
CA LEU A 46 5.45 14.15 4.37
C LEU A 46 6.79 14.00 3.66
N LEU A 47 6.85 14.42 2.39
CA LEU A 47 8.05 14.38 1.56
C LEU A 47 8.78 15.73 1.49
N LYS A 48 8.24 16.79 2.11
CA LYS A 48 8.83 18.13 2.03
C LYS A 48 10.21 18.15 2.70
N GLY A 49 11.22 18.59 1.95
CA GLY A 49 12.61 18.70 2.43
C GLY A 49 13.34 17.36 2.61
N LYS A 50 12.76 16.24 2.20
CA LYS A 50 13.44 14.93 2.23
C LYS A 50 14.40 14.81 1.05
N GLN A 51 15.62 14.35 1.33
CA GLN A 51 16.65 14.11 0.31
C GLN A 51 16.46 12.79 -0.46
N ARG A 52 15.71 11.86 0.15
CA ARG A 52 15.40 10.56 -0.43
C ARG A 52 13.91 10.31 -0.33
N TYR A 53 13.41 9.59 -1.32
CA TYR A 53 12.02 9.19 -1.42
C TYR A 53 11.91 7.70 -1.19
N PRO A 54 10.95 7.23 -0.37
CA PRO A 54 10.71 5.80 -0.24
C PRO A 54 10.14 5.27 -1.56
N CYS A 55 10.52 4.06 -1.94
CA CYS A 55 9.97 3.39 -3.11
C CYS A 55 10.00 1.90 -2.88
N LEU A 56 9.02 1.22 -3.47
CA LEU A 56 9.02 -0.24 -3.56
C LEU A 56 9.31 -0.60 -5.01
N MET A 57 10.25 -1.51 -5.19
CA MET A 57 10.67 -2.02 -6.49
C MET A 57 10.54 -3.54 -6.48
N ASP A 58 10.20 -4.09 -7.64
CA ASP A 58 10.23 -5.54 -7.84
C ASP A 58 11.66 -6.04 -8.13
N GLU A 59 11.80 -7.36 -8.32
CA GLU A 59 13.06 -8.01 -8.69
C GLU A 59 13.67 -7.46 -10.00
N LYS A 60 12.84 -6.91 -10.89
CA LYS A 60 13.24 -6.35 -12.18
C LYS A 60 13.59 -4.86 -12.09
N GLN A 61 13.71 -4.33 -10.87
CA GLN A 61 13.98 -2.91 -10.58
C GLN A 61 12.89 -1.97 -11.11
N VAL A 62 11.67 -2.47 -11.29
CA VAL A 62 10.52 -1.66 -11.69
C VAL A 62 9.83 -1.13 -10.44
N VAL A 63 9.60 0.19 -10.38
CA VAL A 63 8.93 0.82 -9.23
C VAL A 63 7.44 0.51 -9.26
N ILE A 64 6.97 -0.23 -8.25
CA ILE A 64 5.56 -0.63 -8.09
C ILE A 64 4.79 0.30 -7.14
N SER A 65 5.47 1.00 -6.24
CA SER A 65 4.85 1.96 -5.33
C SER A 65 5.82 3.09 -4.97
N PHE A 66 5.26 4.30 -4.83
CA PHE A 66 5.94 5.49 -4.32
C PHE A 66 5.15 6.06 -3.12
N PRO A 67 5.35 5.50 -1.91
CA PRO A 67 4.70 6.02 -0.71
C PRO A 67 5.13 7.45 -0.37
N PRO A 68 4.28 8.24 0.32
CA PRO A 68 2.87 7.99 0.61
C PRO A 68 1.94 8.43 -0.55
N LEU A 69 2.48 8.66 -1.75
CA LEU A 69 1.76 9.35 -2.81
C LEU A 69 0.89 8.40 -3.63
N THR A 70 1.50 7.39 -4.26
CA THR A 70 0.77 6.60 -5.26
C THR A 70 1.40 5.23 -5.50
N ASN A 71 0.56 4.29 -5.94
CA ASN A 71 1.01 3.02 -6.51
C ASN A 71 1.27 3.19 -8.01
N SER A 72 1.95 2.22 -8.61
CA SER A 72 2.15 2.21 -10.05
C SER A 72 0.92 1.67 -10.78
N ASN A 73 0.71 2.16 -12.01
CA ASN A 73 -0.32 1.66 -12.91
C ASN A 73 -0.05 0.21 -13.37
N ILE A 74 1.19 -0.27 -13.27
CA ILE A 74 1.56 -1.65 -13.65
C ILE A 74 1.02 -2.70 -12.68
N THR A 75 0.83 -2.35 -11.41
CA THR A 75 0.26 -3.20 -10.36
C THR A 75 -1.19 -2.80 -10.05
N LYS A 76 -1.88 -2.21 -11.03
CA LYS A 76 -3.26 -1.79 -10.87
C LYS A 76 -4.16 -3.02 -10.73
N ILE A 77 -4.92 -3.06 -9.64
CA ILE A 77 -5.95 -4.07 -9.42
C ILE A 77 -7.05 -3.92 -10.48
N SER A 78 -7.42 -5.03 -11.10
CA SER A 78 -8.48 -5.13 -12.09
C SER A 78 -9.46 -6.25 -11.73
N LYS A 79 -10.50 -6.47 -12.55
CA LYS A 79 -11.46 -7.56 -12.31
C LYS A 79 -10.84 -8.95 -12.50
N GLU A 80 -9.73 -9.01 -13.21
CA GLU A 80 -8.97 -10.22 -13.51
C GLU A 80 -7.94 -10.55 -12.42
N THR A 81 -7.71 -9.64 -11.46
CA THR A 81 -6.79 -9.85 -10.34
C THR A 81 -7.32 -10.95 -9.42
N LYS A 82 -6.51 -11.99 -9.22
CA LYS A 82 -6.83 -13.15 -8.37
C LYS A 82 -6.06 -13.16 -7.05
N GLU A 83 -4.89 -12.54 -7.05
CA GLU A 83 -3.94 -12.53 -5.93
C GLU A 83 -3.50 -11.10 -5.69
N LEU A 84 -3.26 -10.77 -4.42
CA LEU A 84 -2.91 -9.43 -3.99
C LEU A 84 -1.62 -9.47 -3.19
N PHE A 85 -0.64 -8.68 -3.60
CA PHE A 85 0.48 -8.32 -2.75
C PHE A 85 0.08 -7.09 -1.92
N LEU A 86 0.03 -7.25 -0.60
CA LEU A 86 -0.32 -6.19 0.34
C LEU A 86 0.91 -5.70 1.10
N GLU A 87 1.08 -4.39 1.16
CA GLU A 87 2.14 -3.74 1.93
C GLU A 87 1.58 -2.58 2.75
N VAL A 88 2.19 -2.32 3.91
CA VAL A 88 1.94 -1.11 4.70
C VAL A 88 3.28 -0.50 5.09
N THR A 89 3.60 0.62 4.44
CA THR A 89 4.81 1.40 4.74
C THR A 89 4.53 2.48 5.79
N GLY A 90 5.36 2.56 6.83
CA GLY A 90 5.26 3.56 7.88
C GLY A 90 6.46 3.54 8.84
N GLU A 91 6.49 4.50 9.77
CA GLU A 91 7.60 4.65 10.73
C GLU A 91 7.52 3.67 11.91
N SER A 92 6.34 3.11 12.18
CA SER A 92 6.09 2.21 13.32
C SER A 92 5.60 0.85 12.83
N VAL A 93 6.46 -0.17 12.97
CA VAL A 93 6.12 -1.57 12.63
C VAL A 93 4.86 -2.05 13.38
N PRO A 94 4.70 -1.81 14.71
CA PRO A 94 3.45 -2.16 15.38
C PRO A 94 2.22 -1.51 14.75
N LYS A 95 2.32 -0.24 14.34
CA LYS A 95 1.20 0.45 13.71
C LYS A 95 0.89 -0.09 12.31
N CYS A 96 1.93 -0.45 11.55
CA CYS A 96 1.78 -1.11 10.25
C CYS A 96 1.09 -2.47 10.41
N ARG A 97 1.43 -3.24 11.46
CA ARG A 97 0.77 -4.52 11.78
C ARG A 97 -0.70 -4.32 12.10
N GLU A 98 -1.05 -3.37 12.97
CA GLU A 98 -2.45 -3.05 13.29
C GLU A 98 -3.27 -2.68 12.04
N VAL A 99 -2.69 -1.88 11.14
CA VAL A 99 -3.34 -1.50 9.88
C VAL A 99 -3.52 -2.71 8.95
N MET A 100 -2.52 -3.58 8.88
CA MET A 100 -2.59 -4.79 8.06
C MET A 100 -3.60 -5.81 8.63
N ASP A 101 -3.66 -5.97 9.95
CA ASP A 101 -4.67 -6.80 10.64
C ASP A 101 -6.07 -6.28 10.31
N ALA A 102 -6.30 -4.97 10.47
CA ALA A 102 -7.59 -4.34 10.17
C ALA A 102 -7.98 -4.48 8.69
N LEU A 103 -7.01 -4.37 7.77
CA LEU A 103 -7.25 -4.55 6.34
C LEU A 103 -7.67 -5.99 6.03
N LEU A 104 -6.94 -6.99 6.51
CA LEU A 104 -7.24 -8.39 6.29
C LEU A 104 -8.57 -8.81 6.94
N HIS A 105 -8.85 -8.30 8.15
CA HIS A 105 -10.14 -8.49 8.82
C HIS A 105 -11.30 -7.95 7.99
N GLY A 106 -11.15 -6.75 7.45
CA GLY A 106 -12.12 -6.13 6.55
C GLY A 106 -12.31 -6.95 5.26
N MET A 107 -11.23 -7.44 4.66
CA MET A 107 -11.28 -8.24 3.42
C MET A 107 -12.05 -9.55 3.59
N VAL A 108 -11.86 -10.26 4.71
CA VAL A 108 -12.60 -11.52 4.99
C VAL A 108 -14.09 -11.26 5.24
N LYS A 109 -14.40 -10.13 5.87
CA LYS A 109 -15.79 -9.76 6.21
C LYS A 109 -16.61 -9.27 5.03
N ILE A 110 -15.98 -8.73 4.00
CA ILE A 110 -16.69 -8.29 2.80
C ILE A 110 -17.12 -9.55 2.02
N PRO A 111 -18.42 -9.76 1.80
CA PRO A 111 -18.88 -10.85 0.95
C PRO A 111 -18.43 -10.56 -0.48
N LEU A 112 -17.48 -11.36 -0.98
CA LEU A 112 -17.21 -11.46 -2.41
C LEU A 112 -18.47 -12.13 -3.02
N GLN A 113 -19.32 -11.34 -3.67
CA GLN A 113 -20.57 -11.77 -4.34
C GLN A 113 -20.33 -13.07 -5.13
N SER A 114 -21.21 -14.08 -5.22
CA SER A 114 -22.59 -14.30 -4.81
C SER A 114 -22.79 -15.83 -4.89
N ASN A 115 -23.21 -16.48 -3.81
CA ASN A 115 -24.16 -17.60 -3.79
C ASN A 115 -24.18 -18.18 -2.37
N GLU A 116 -25.35 -18.70 -2.06
CA GLU A 116 -25.80 -19.19 -0.77
C GLU A 116 -24.76 -20.10 -0.09
N THR A 117 -24.57 -19.90 1.22
CA THR A 117 -23.90 -20.82 2.18
C THR A 117 -22.37 -20.97 2.13
N GLY A 118 -21.64 -20.27 1.25
CA GLY A 118 -20.17 -20.33 1.21
C GLY A 118 -19.47 -19.58 2.35
N THR A 119 -18.48 -20.20 3.00
CA THR A 119 -17.55 -19.53 3.91
C THR A 119 -16.59 -18.66 3.10
N ASN A 120 -16.47 -17.36 3.45
CA ASN A 120 -15.46 -16.48 2.86
C ASN A 120 -14.09 -16.85 3.43
N ASN A 121 -13.31 -17.59 2.65
CA ASN A 121 -11.96 -17.99 3.05
C ASN A 121 -10.94 -17.10 2.33
N LEU A 122 -9.97 -16.58 3.09
CA LEU A 122 -8.83 -15.83 2.57
C LEU A 122 -7.56 -16.59 2.92
N SER A 123 -6.79 -16.97 1.92
CA SER A 123 -5.44 -17.49 2.12
C SER A 123 -4.46 -16.33 2.23
N VAL A 124 -3.60 -16.33 3.25
CA VAL A 124 -2.61 -15.28 3.50
C VAL A 124 -1.24 -15.90 3.64
N GLU A 125 -0.32 -15.52 2.76
CA GLU A 125 1.06 -15.99 2.79
C GLU A 125 1.95 -15.08 3.67
N PRO A 126 2.75 -15.64 4.59
CA PRO A 126 3.72 -14.87 5.36
C PRO A 126 4.83 -14.28 4.50
N VAL A 127 5.03 -12.96 4.60
CA VAL A 127 6.14 -12.25 3.96
C VAL A 127 7.25 -11.99 4.98
N LYS A 128 8.49 -12.29 4.56
CA LYS A 128 9.71 -11.98 5.32
C LYS A 128 10.34 -10.71 4.79
N ILE A 129 10.55 -9.75 5.68
CA ILE A 129 11.29 -8.53 5.41
C ILE A 129 12.71 -8.72 5.94
N VAL A 130 13.69 -8.63 5.06
CA VAL A 130 15.11 -8.68 5.38
C VAL A 130 15.77 -7.35 5.06
N ASP A 131 16.85 -7.02 5.76
CA ASP A 131 17.69 -5.88 5.40
C ASP A 131 18.67 -6.24 4.26
N VAL A 132 19.54 -5.28 3.94
CA VAL A 132 20.54 -5.42 2.86
C VAL A 132 21.60 -6.49 3.15
N GLU A 133 21.77 -6.89 4.40
CA GLU A 133 22.69 -7.96 4.82
C GLU A 133 21.98 -9.33 4.89
N GLY A 134 20.69 -9.38 4.55
CA GLY A 134 19.87 -10.58 4.63
C GLY A 134 19.39 -10.90 6.05
N LYS A 135 19.62 -10.02 7.02
CA LYS A 135 19.14 -10.21 8.39
C LYS A 135 17.64 -10.00 8.43
N LEU A 136 16.95 -10.96 9.03
CA LEU A 136 15.51 -10.90 9.21
C LEU A 136 15.13 -9.72 10.10
N TYR A 137 14.27 -8.86 9.58
CA TYR A 137 13.73 -7.71 10.29
C TYR A 137 12.33 -8.00 10.82
N VAL A 138 11.43 -8.47 9.96
CA VAL A 138 10.01 -8.70 10.28
C VAL A 138 9.50 -9.91 9.51
N VAL A 139 8.65 -10.73 10.14
CA VAL A 139 7.76 -11.67 9.47
C VAL A 139 6.33 -11.27 9.79
N TYR A 140 5.48 -11.21 8.77
CA TYR A 140 4.05 -10.99 8.94
C TYR A 140 3.24 -11.74 7.87
N PRO A 141 2.10 -12.37 8.23
CA PRO A 141 1.69 -12.66 9.60
C PRO A 141 2.61 -13.69 10.26
N SER A 142 2.82 -13.56 11.57
CA SER A 142 3.50 -14.50 12.45
C SER A 142 2.51 -15.14 13.44
N LYS A 143 2.99 -16.00 14.35
CA LYS A 143 2.16 -16.70 15.35
C LYS A 143 1.33 -15.79 16.25
N ILE A 144 1.73 -14.54 16.40
CA ILE A 144 1.07 -13.56 17.28
C ILE A 144 0.21 -12.53 16.54
N ASP A 145 0.14 -12.59 15.20
CA ASP A 145 -0.68 -11.70 14.38
C ASP A 145 -2.02 -12.35 14.02
N LEU A 146 -2.98 -11.58 13.48
CA LEU A 146 -4.31 -12.07 13.08
C LEU A 146 -5.16 -12.65 14.22
N ASN A 147 -5.04 -12.10 15.43
CA ASN A 147 -5.85 -12.55 16.57
C ASN A 147 -7.22 -11.86 16.57
N PHE A 148 -8.18 -12.45 15.87
CA PHE A 148 -9.55 -11.94 15.79
C PHE A 148 -10.48 -12.79 16.66
N SER A 149 -11.39 -12.14 17.40
CA SER A 149 -12.37 -12.85 18.24
C SER A 149 -13.52 -13.46 17.43
N ASP A 150 -13.68 -13.05 16.18
CA ASP A 150 -14.83 -13.31 15.31
C ASP A 150 -14.47 -13.99 13.99
N ILE A 151 -13.21 -14.36 13.78
CA ILE A 151 -12.72 -15.08 12.60
C ILE A 151 -11.85 -16.25 13.06
N ASN A 152 -12.08 -17.43 12.48
CA ASN A 152 -11.23 -18.59 12.71
C ASN A 152 -9.97 -18.51 11.82
N VAL A 153 -8.79 -18.48 12.42
CA VAL A 153 -7.51 -18.44 11.71
C VAL A 153 -6.84 -19.81 11.76
N LEU A 154 -6.80 -20.48 10.61
CA LEU A 154 -6.10 -21.75 10.43
C LEU A 154 -4.64 -21.47 10.05
N ARG A 155 -3.70 -22.21 10.65
CA ARG A 155 -2.27 -22.06 10.40
C ARG A 155 -1.69 -23.42 10.00
N ASP A 156 -1.14 -23.51 8.80
CA ASP A 156 -0.51 -24.74 8.34
C ASP A 156 0.70 -25.12 9.23
N GLY A 157 0.75 -26.38 9.66
CA GLY A 157 1.78 -26.90 10.56
C GLY A 157 1.39 -27.00 12.04
N GLN A 158 0.08 -27.02 12.34
CA GLN A 158 -0.49 -27.54 13.59
C GLN A 158 -1.07 -28.94 13.39
#